data_AF-A0AAW7YX17-F1
#
_entry.id   AF-A0AAW7YX17-F1
#
_cell.length_a   1.000
_cell.length_b   1.000
_cell.length_c   1.000
_cell.angle_alpha   90.00
_cell.angle_beta   90.00
_cell.angle_gamma   90.00
#
_symmetry.space_group_name_H-M   'P 1'
#
loop_
_entity.id
_entity.type
_entity.pdbx_description
1 polymer ?
#
loop_
_entity_poly.entity_id
_entity_poly.type
_entity_poly.pdbx_seq_one_letter_code
_entity_poly.pdbx_strand_id
1 'polypeptide(L)'
;TYRALRTSNLKEIYIVRYADDFKIFCRNYYDAKRTYQAVTKWLQNRLKLNVSEEKSKITNLKQRYSEFLGFKLKVKPKGKK
;
A
#
# COMPACT_ATOMS: atom_id res chain seq x y z
N THR A 1 -0.31 17.36 6.24
CA THR A 1 -0.81 16.89 4.92
C THR A 1 0.35 16.30 4.12
N TYR A 2 0.17 15.15 3.46
CA TYR A 2 1.19 14.30 2.78
C TYR A 2 2.25 15.00 1.89
N ARG A 3 2.13 16.32 1.63
CA ARG A 3 3.16 17.14 0.97
C ARG A 3 4.48 17.21 1.73
N ALA A 4 4.48 17.20 3.06
CA ALA A 4 5.73 17.26 3.85
C ALA A 4 6.65 16.03 3.64
N LEU A 5 6.06 14.87 3.33
CA LEU A 5 6.80 13.66 2.96
C LEU A 5 7.40 13.77 1.55
N ARG A 6 6.77 14.54 0.65
CA ARG A 6 7.31 14.80 -0.71
C ARG A 6 8.51 15.73 -0.70
N THR A 7 8.63 16.58 0.33
CA THR A 7 9.70 17.57 0.48
C THR A 7 10.82 17.10 1.42
N SER A 8 10.73 15.89 1.98
CA SER A 8 11.74 15.33 2.88
C SER A 8 12.30 14.02 2.34
N ASN A 9 13.48 13.62 2.82
CA ASN A 9 14.11 12.33 2.51
C ASN A 9 13.45 11.14 3.25
N LEU A 10 12.24 11.32 3.76
CA LEU A 10 11.50 10.29 4.48
C LEU A 10 10.78 9.37 3.48
N LYS A 11 10.49 8.14 3.91
CA LYS A 11 9.78 7.15 3.08
C LYS A 11 8.38 7.66 2.76
N GLU A 12 8.14 7.92 1.49
CA GLU A 12 6.84 8.38 1.01
C GLU A 12 5.86 7.22 0.91
N ILE A 13 4.96 7.15 1.89
CA ILE A 13 3.94 6.12 2.00
C ILE A 13 2.56 6.80 2.02
N TYR A 14 1.63 6.30 1.21
CA TYR A 14 0.22 6.70 1.25
C TYR A 14 -0.62 5.53 1.74
N ILE A 15 -1.52 5.79 2.68
CA ILE A 15 -2.36 4.76 3.29
C ILE A 15 -3.81 5.14 3.03
N VAL A 16 -4.58 4.19 2.51
CA VAL A 16 -6.03 4.28 2.37
C VAL A 16 -6.62 3.16 3.22
N ARG A 17 -7.56 3.49 4.11
CA ARG A 17 -8.21 2.53 5.00
C ARG A 17 -9.72 2.69 4.91
N TYR A 18 -10.42 1.56 4.82
CA TYR A 18 -11.87 1.46 4.87
C TYR A 18 -12.24 0.28 5.79
N ALA A 19 -12.82 0.59 6.96
CA ALA A 19 -13.01 -0.39 8.03
C ALA A 19 -11.72 -1.18 8.33
N ASP A 20 -11.76 -2.51 8.17
CA ASP A 20 -10.64 -3.43 8.35
C ASP A 20 -9.76 -3.58 7.11
N ASP A 21 -10.24 -3.15 5.93
CA ASP A 21 -9.51 -3.24 4.67
C ASP A 21 -8.67 -1.98 4.43
N PHE A 22 -7.37 -2.15 4.21
CA PHE A 22 -6.47 -1.04 3.91
C PHE A 22 -5.51 -1.36 2.76
N LYS A 23 -5.09 -0.31 2.06
CA LYS A 23 -4.06 -0.34 1.03
C LYS A 23 -2.96 0.65 1.34
N ILE A 24 -1.73 0.20 1.18
CA ILE A 24 -0.53 1.00 1.37
C ILE A 24 0.14 1.14 0.00
N PHE A 25 0.27 2.37 -0.46
CA PHE A 25 0.92 2.70 -1.71
C PHE A 25 2.33 3.21 -1.44
N CYS A 26 3.29 2.56 -2.08
CA CYS A 26 4.71 2.90 -2.03
C CYS A 26 5.21 3.23 -3.44
N ARG A 27 6.26 4.05 -3.56
CA ARG A 27 6.89 4.37 -4.85
C ARG A 27 7.71 3.19 -5.41
N ASN A 28 8.42 2.49 -4.53
CA ASN A 28 9.35 1.41 -4.90
C ASN A 28 8.91 0.06 -4.32
N TYR A 29 9.26 -1.02 -5.02
CA TYR A 29 9.01 -2.39 -4.55
C TYR A 29 9.76 -2.70 -3.24
N TYR A 30 10.99 -2.21 -3.10
CA TYR A 30 11.79 -2.43 -1.91
C TYR A 30 11.15 -1.84 -0.64
N ASP A 31 10.65 -0.61 -0.74
CA ASP A 31 9.92 0.03 0.36
C ASP A 31 8.59 -0.67 0.64
N ALA A 32 7.89 -1.15 -0.40
CA ALA A 32 6.69 -1.94 -0.23
C ALA A 32 6.97 -3.24 0.55
N LYS A 33 8.05 -3.96 0.23
CA LYS A 33 8.44 -5.21 0.92
C LYS A 33 8.79 -4.96 2.39
N ARG A 34 9.57 -3.91 2.67
CA ARG A 34 9.90 -3.50 4.04
C ARG A 34 8.65 -3.11 4.83
N THR A 35 7.76 -2.35 4.21
CA THR A 35 6.52 -1.88 4.85
C THR A 35 5.58 -3.05 5.12
N TYR A 36 5.45 -3.99 4.17
CA TYR A 36 4.67 -5.22 4.36
C TYR A 36 5.12 -5.99 5.60
N GLN A 37 6.43 -6.27 5.72
CA GLN A 37 6.98 -6.96 6.88
C GLN A 37 6.76 -6.18 8.19
N ALA A 38 6.93 -4.86 8.17
CA ALA A 38 6.70 -4.02 9.35
C ALA A 38 5.24 -4.03 9.79
N VAL A 39 4.30 -3.95 8.84
CA VAL A 39 2.86 -3.95 9.10
C VAL A 39 2.40 -5.30 9.61
N THR A 40 2.84 -6.40 8.99
CA THR A 40 2.52 -7.76 9.47
C THR A 40 2.96 -7.96 10.92
N LYS A 41 4.21 -7.58 11.25
CA LYS A 41 4.72 -7.65 12.63
C LYS A 41 3.93 -6.74 13.57
N TRP A 42 3.56 -5.54 13.13
CA TRP A 42 2.80 -4.60 13.97
C TRP A 42 1.39 -5.12 14.27
N LEU A 43 0.68 -5.66 13.28
CA LEU A 43 -0.65 -6.25 13.44
C LEU A 43 -0.61 -7.45 14.38
N GLN A 44 0.38 -8.33 14.21
CA GLN A 44 0.53 -9.51 15.07
C GLN A 44 0.88 -9.13 16.52
N ASN A 45 1.81 -8.19 16.72
CA ASN A 45 2.29 -7.85 18.06
C ASN A 45 1.33 -6.94 18.84
N ARG A 46 0.63 -6.02 18.16
CA ARG A 46 -0.19 -4.99 18.82
C ARG A 46 -1.66 -5.37 18.88
N LEU A 47 -2.19 -5.92 17.78
CA LEU A 47 -3.61 -6.26 17.66
C LEU A 47 -3.86 -7.76 17.82
N LYS A 48 -2.81 -8.60 17.86
CA LYS A 48 -2.91 -10.07 17.92
C LYS A 48 -3.75 -10.65 16.79
N LEU A 49 -3.77 -9.98 15.64
CA LEU A 49 -4.48 -10.41 14.44
C LEU A 49 -3.56 -11.23 13.54
N ASN A 50 -4.05 -12.37 13.08
CA ASN A 50 -3.36 -13.18 12.07
C ASN A 50 -3.62 -12.59 10.69
N VAL A 51 -2.55 -12.16 10.02
CA VAL A 51 -2.61 -11.64 8.65
C VAL A 51 -2.67 -12.83 7.69
N SER A 52 -3.72 -12.88 6.86
CA SER A 52 -3.82 -13.90 5.80
C SER A 52 -2.86 -13.53 4.66
N GLU A 53 -1.84 -14.37 4.43
CA GLU A 53 -0.87 -14.20 3.35
C GLU A 53 -1.50 -14.30 1.96
N GLU A 54 -2.61 -15.02 1.83
CA GLU A 54 -3.34 -15.14 0.56
C GLU A 54 -4.03 -13.83 0.17
N LYS A 55 -4.61 -13.13 1.15
CA LYS A 55 -5.25 -11.83 0.92
C LYS A 55 -4.23 -10.70 0.80
N SER A 56 -3.10 -10.83 1.49
CA SER A 56 -2.12 -9.75 1.65
C SER A 56 -1.00 -9.88 0.62
N LYS A 57 -1.12 -9.18 -0.51
CA LYS A 57 -0.16 -9.27 -1.61
C LYS A 57 0.38 -7.91 -2.05
N ILE A 58 1.70 -7.84 -2.26
CA ILE A 58 2.34 -6.71 -2.95
C ILE A 58 2.00 -6.80 -4.44
N THR A 59 1.24 -5.83 -4.95
CA THR A 59 0.80 -5.80 -6.36
C THR A 59 1.34 -4.57 -7.07
N ASN A 60 1.95 -4.78 -8.24
CA ASN A 60 2.37 -3.68 -9.10
C ASN A 60 1.18 -3.18 -9.95
N LEU A 61 0.65 -2.01 -9.58
CA LEU A 61 -0.48 -1.37 -10.24
C LEU A 61 -0.22 -0.90 -11.69
N LYS A 62 1.05 -0.88 -12.15
CA LYS A 62 1.37 -0.59 -13.56
C LYS A 62 1.05 -1.80 -14.45
N GLN A 63 1.27 -3.01 -13.92
CA GLN A 63 1.13 -4.25 -14.67
C GLN A 63 -0.23 -4.91 -14.43
N ARG A 64 -0.65 -5.03 -13.17
CA ARG A 64 -1.86 -5.75 -12.76
C ARG A 64 -2.90 -4.79 -12.17
N TYR A 65 -4.16 -5.18 -12.28
CA TYR A 65 -5.25 -4.52 -11.57
C TYR A 65 -5.23 -4.90 -10.09
N SER A 66 -5.75 -4.02 -9.25
CA SER A 66 -5.95 -4.30 -7.84
C SER A 66 -7.38 -3.95 -7.45
N GLU A 67 -8.12 -4.92 -6.90
CA GLU A 67 -9.50 -4.73 -6.49
C GLU A 67 -9.58 -4.16 -5.07
N PHE A 68 -10.40 -3.14 -4.85
CA PHE A 68 -10.66 -2.53 -3.54
C PHE A 68 -12.10 -2.06 -3.48
N LEU A 69 -12.90 -2.56 -2.53
CA LEU A 69 -14.30 -2.14 -2.34
C LEU A 69 -15.16 -2.22 -3.63
N GLY A 70 -14.93 -3.24 -4.46
CA GLY A 70 -15.61 -3.38 -5.77
C GLY A 70 -15.01 -2.55 -6.92
N PHE A 71 -14.00 -1.72 -6.66
CA PHE A 71 -13.31 -0.94 -7.70
C PHE A 71 -12.03 -1.63 -8.18
N LYS A 72 -11.83 -1.66 -9.50
CA LYS A 72 -10.57 -2.09 -10.12
C LYS A 72 -9.63 -0.90 -10.30
N LEU A 73 -8.52 -0.90 -9.58
CA LEU A 73 -7.50 0.15 -9.63
C LEU A 73 -6.35 -0.27 -10.54
N LYS A 74 -5.96 0.60 -11.46
CA LYS A 74 -4.74 0.46 -12.28
C LYS A 74 -4.12 1.82 -12.53
N VAL A 75 -2.80 1.88 -12.47
CA VAL A 75 -2.06 3.09 -12.82
C VAL A 75 -2.02 3.20 -14.34
N LYS A 76 -2.59 4.29 -14.87
CA LYS A 76 -2.45 4.68 -16.27
C LYS A 76 -1.58 5.93 -16.34
N PRO A 77 -0.62 5.99 -17.28
CA PRO A 77 0.08 7.24 -17.53
C PRO A 77 -0.95 8.30 -17.93
N LYS A 78 -0.86 9.48 -17.32
CA LYS A 78 -1.72 10.61 -17.69
C LYS A 78 -1.38 10.99 -19.13
N GLY A 79 -2.36 10.97 -20.02
CA GLY A 79 -2.18 11.42 -21.40
C GLY A 79 -1.61 12.84 -21.41
N LYS A 80 -0.76 13.14 -22.40
CA LYS A 80 -0.37 14.54 -22.66
C LYS A 80 -1.67 15.31 -22.97
N LYS A 81 -1.85 16.44 -22.26
CA LYS A 81 -2.90 17.41 -22.60
C LYS A 81 -2.61 17.98 -23.99
#